data_AF-A0A7J9IPH4-F1
#
_entry.id   AF-A0A7J9IPH4-F1
#
_cell.length_a   1.000
_cell.length_b   1.000
_cell.length_c   1.000
_cell.angle_alpha   90.00
_cell.angle_beta   90.00
_cell.angle_gamma   90.00
#
_symmetry.space_group_name_H-M   'P 1'
#
loop_
_entity.id
_entity.type
_entity.pdbx_description
1 polymer ?
#
loop_
_entity_poly.entity_id
_entity_poly.type
_entity_poly.pdbx_seq_one_letter_code
_entity_poly.pdbx_strand_id
1 'polypeptide(L)'
;MSSRYPIATGCLQILGVEKAASQQEIKKAYYKLALRLHPDKNPGDEEAKEKFQQLQKVISILGDEEKRAVYDQTGCVDDTDLAGDVVENLKSFFRTMYKKVTDADIEEFEANYRGSDSEKKDLIDLYRKFKGNMNKLFCSMLCSDPKLDSHRFKDMLDEAIAAGELKESKAYKKWAKKVSEMKPPTSPLRRKGKSNKQPESDLFAIISQRRNERKDRFDSMFSSLVSKYGGNAESEPTEEEFEAAKRKVESKKASNNSKRKRQ
;
A
#
# COMPACT_ATOMS: atom_id res chain seq x y z
N MET A 1 22.17 4.80 58.25
CA MET A 1 21.98 5.77 57.16
C MET A 1 21.96 5.00 55.85
N SER A 2 20.79 4.90 55.24
CA SER A 2 20.48 4.03 54.11
C SER A 2 21.03 4.61 52.80
N SER A 3 21.98 3.90 52.18
CA SER A 3 22.51 4.26 50.85
C SER A 3 21.55 3.76 49.78
N ARG A 4 20.62 4.63 49.37
CA ARG A 4 19.79 4.46 48.18
C ARG A 4 20.65 4.68 46.94
N TYR A 5 21.10 3.62 46.29
CA TYR A 5 21.60 3.70 44.92
C TYR A 5 20.40 3.74 43.96
N PRO A 6 20.17 4.81 43.19
CA PRO A 6 19.03 4.89 42.29
C PRO A 6 19.34 4.14 40.99
N ILE A 7 18.81 2.93 40.87
CA ILE A 7 18.83 2.09 39.65
C ILE A 7 18.13 2.81 38.47
N ALA A 8 17.28 3.80 38.75
CA ALA A 8 16.68 4.74 37.78
C ALA A 8 17.69 5.52 36.92
N THR A 9 18.98 5.45 37.24
CA THR A 9 20.02 6.16 36.47
C THR A 9 20.45 5.36 35.24
N GLY A 10 20.36 4.01 35.25
CA GLY A 10 20.91 3.18 34.18
C GLY A 10 20.31 3.43 32.79
N CYS A 11 18.98 3.37 32.64
CA CYS A 11 18.35 3.43 31.32
C CYS A 11 18.38 4.85 30.70
N LEU A 12 18.13 5.88 31.50
CA LEU A 12 18.16 7.27 31.03
C LEU A 12 19.59 7.77 30.78
N GLN A 13 20.57 7.31 31.56
CA GLN A 13 21.98 7.63 31.36
C GLN A 13 22.54 6.99 30.09
N ILE A 14 22.07 5.81 29.69
CA ILE A 14 22.40 5.19 28.40
C ILE A 14 21.94 6.05 27.21
N LEU A 15 20.77 6.71 27.33
CA LEU A 15 20.28 7.65 26.30
C LEU A 15 20.87 9.06 26.43
N GLY A 16 21.46 9.40 27.59
CA GLY A 16 22.01 10.73 27.87
C GLY A 16 20.96 11.83 28.02
N VAL A 17 19.76 11.48 28.50
CA VAL A 17 18.63 12.42 28.69
C VAL A 17 18.29 12.59 30.16
N GLU A 18 17.79 13.78 30.51
CA GLU A 18 17.34 14.08 31.87
C GLU A 18 16.13 13.23 32.28
N LYS A 19 15.96 13.02 33.59
CA LYS A 19 14.82 12.27 34.15
C LYS A 19 13.46 12.89 33.82
N ALA A 20 13.42 14.20 33.61
CA ALA A 20 12.24 14.94 33.19
C ALA A 20 12.06 15.02 31.66
N ALA A 21 12.90 14.35 30.87
CA ALA A 21 12.87 14.46 29.41
C ALA A 21 11.52 14.02 28.84
N SER A 22 10.96 14.78 27.91
CA SER A 22 9.70 14.44 27.26
C SER A 22 9.83 13.17 26.40
N GLN A 23 8.70 12.53 26.08
CA GLN A 23 8.69 11.36 25.22
C GLN A 23 9.33 11.63 23.84
N GLN A 24 9.19 12.86 23.34
CA GLN A 24 9.81 13.29 22.09
C GLN A 24 11.34 13.41 22.19
N GLU A 25 11.87 13.84 23.34
CA GLU A 25 13.31 13.98 23.57
C GLU A 25 13.99 12.62 23.70
N ILE A 26 13.38 11.67 24.43
CA ILE A 26 13.83 10.28 24.52
C ILE A 26 13.91 9.65 23.12
N LYS A 27 12.87 9.86 22.30
CA LYS A 27 12.82 9.38 20.91
C LYS A 27 13.93 9.98 20.04
N LYS A 28 14.17 11.29 20.15
CA LYS A 28 15.24 11.98 19.41
C LYS A 28 16.63 11.50 19.85
N ALA A 29 16.86 11.30 21.14
CA ALA A 29 18.12 10.80 21.68
C ALA A 29 18.39 9.36 21.22
N TYR A 30 17.37 8.50 21.29
CA TYR A 30 17.41 7.13 20.77
C TYR A 30 17.81 7.10 19.29
N TYR A 31 17.15 7.88 18.45
CA TYR A 31 17.41 7.88 17.00
C TYR A 31 18.85 8.29 16.67
N LYS A 32 19.39 9.31 17.36
CA LYS A 32 20.77 9.76 17.19
C LYS A 32 21.77 8.66 17.58
N LEU A 33 21.54 7.96 18.68
CA LEU A 33 22.42 6.89 19.16
C LEU A 33 22.29 5.62 18.32
N ALA A 34 21.07 5.25 17.91
CA ALA A 34 20.82 4.11 17.04
C ALA A 34 21.52 4.27 15.68
N LEU A 35 21.51 5.47 15.09
CA LEU A 35 22.24 5.76 13.85
C LEU A 35 23.76 5.68 14.02
N ARG A 36 24.29 6.03 15.20
CA ARG A 36 25.73 5.97 15.49
C ARG A 36 26.20 4.56 15.76
N LEU A 37 25.37 3.75 16.41
CA LEU A 37 25.68 2.36 16.81
C LEU A 37 25.16 1.32 15.81
N HIS A 38 24.59 1.75 14.67
CA HIS A 38 23.98 0.84 13.70
C HIS A 38 25.04 -0.14 13.13
N PRO A 39 24.72 -1.44 13.02
CA PRO A 39 25.66 -2.46 12.53
C PRO A 39 26.13 -2.22 11.09
N ASP A 40 25.32 -1.56 10.27
CA ASP A 40 25.70 -1.15 8.89
C ASP A 40 26.84 -0.12 8.88
N LYS A 41 26.92 0.75 9.91
CA LYS A 41 27.98 1.76 10.00
C LYS A 41 29.20 1.29 10.78
N ASN A 42 29.03 0.30 11.67
CA ASN A 42 30.10 -0.31 12.47
C ASN A 42 30.15 -1.83 12.23
N PRO A 43 30.50 -2.28 11.02
CA PRO A 43 30.60 -3.71 10.74
C PRO A 43 31.73 -4.33 11.56
N GLY A 44 31.40 -5.28 12.43
CA GLY A 44 32.39 -6.06 13.22
C GLY A 44 32.77 -5.47 14.57
N ASP A 45 32.13 -4.40 15.02
CA ASP A 45 32.33 -3.84 16.37
C ASP A 45 31.35 -4.46 17.36
N GLU A 46 31.85 -5.38 18.20
CA GLU A 46 31.06 -6.06 19.23
C GLU A 46 30.62 -5.09 20.35
N GLU A 47 31.39 -4.03 20.66
CA GLU A 47 30.96 -3.03 21.64
C GLU A 47 29.79 -2.19 21.13
N ALA A 48 29.81 -1.81 19.85
CA ALA A 48 28.70 -1.07 19.24
C ALA A 48 27.42 -1.90 19.24
N LYS A 49 27.54 -3.21 19.00
CA LYS A 49 26.44 -4.18 19.05
C LYS A 49 25.89 -4.36 20.46
N GLU A 50 26.72 -4.48 21.48
CA GLU A 50 26.28 -4.53 22.88
C GLU A 50 25.55 -3.25 23.30
N LYS A 51 26.13 -2.08 22.99
CA LYS A 51 25.51 -0.78 23.26
C LYS A 51 24.20 -0.60 22.48
N PHE A 52 24.11 -1.12 21.27
CA PHE A 52 22.88 -1.12 20.47
C PHE A 52 21.79 -2.00 21.09
N GLN A 53 22.14 -3.19 21.58
CA GLN A 53 21.20 -4.06 22.29
C GLN A 53 20.71 -3.42 23.60
N GLN A 54 21.59 -2.75 24.35
CA GLN A 54 21.21 -1.98 25.53
C GLN A 54 20.25 -0.84 25.15
N LEU A 55 20.54 -0.10 24.07
CA LEU A 55 19.68 0.95 23.55
C LEU A 55 18.28 0.43 23.19
N GLN A 56 18.20 -0.77 22.60
CA GLN A 56 16.93 -1.44 22.27
C GLN A 56 16.11 -1.80 23.52
N LYS A 57 16.76 -2.29 24.59
CA LYS A 57 16.11 -2.57 25.88
C LYS A 57 15.61 -1.30 26.56
N VAL A 58 16.37 -0.22 26.47
CA VAL A 58 16.00 1.06 27.07
C VAL A 58 14.77 1.64 26.39
N ILE A 59 14.70 1.62 25.06
CA ILE A 59 13.54 2.15 24.33
C ILE A 59 12.31 1.26 24.44
N SER A 60 12.43 -0.04 24.70
CA SER A 60 11.26 -0.90 24.92
C SER A 60 10.54 -0.57 26.23
N ILE A 61 11.27 -0.04 27.21
CA ILE A 61 10.74 0.40 28.51
C ILE A 61 10.28 1.86 28.44
N LEU A 62 11.15 2.75 27.96
CA LEU A 62 10.88 4.20 27.94
C LEU A 62 10.07 4.66 26.73
N GLY A 63 9.84 3.79 25.74
CA GLY A 63 9.13 4.12 24.49
C GLY A 63 7.61 4.23 24.65
N ASP A 64 7.05 3.60 25.67
CA ASP A 64 5.63 3.62 26.02
C ASP A 64 5.40 4.44 27.29
N GLU A 65 4.38 5.31 27.29
CA GLU A 65 4.06 6.18 28.41
C GLU A 65 3.61 5.38 29.64
N GLU A 66 2.89 4.27 29.43
CA GLU A 66 2.44 3.40 30.52
C GLU A 66 3.63 2.67 31.16
N LYS A 67 4.51 2.09 30.34
CA LYS A 67 5.72 1.39 30.81
C LYS A 67 6.72 2.34 31.45
N ARG A 68 6.80 3.59 30.96
CA ARG A 68 7.61 4.64 31.58
C ARG A 68 7.07 5.04 32.94
N ALA A 69 5.76 5.20 33.08
CA ALA A 69 5.17 5.50 34.39
C ALA A 69 5.46 4.39 35.41
N VAL A 70 5.40 3.13 34.98
CA VAL A 70 5.80 1.97 35.80
C VAL A 70 7.29 1.99 36.11
N TYR A 71 8.15 2.33 35.15
CA TYR A 71 9.60 2.48 35.36
C TYR A 71 9.93 3.57 36.39
N ASP A 72 9.27 4.73 36.27
CA ASP A 72 9.47 5.89 37.14
C ASP A 72 9.00 5.60 38.58
N GLN A 73 8.00 4.73 38.77
CA GLN A 73 7.49 4.30 40.08
C GLN A 73 8.30 3.16 40.70
N THR A 74 8.71 2.17 39.90
CA THR A 74 9.24 0.89 40.40
C THR A 74 10.78 0.87 40.42
N GLY A 75 11.43 1.69 39.58
CA GLY A 75 12.90 1.84 39.54
C GLY A 75 13.69 0.60 39.12
N CYS A 76 13.02 -0.52 38.86
CA CYS A 76 13.59 -1.79 38.38
C CYS A 76 12.60 -2.42 37.40
N VAL A 77 13.11 -2.98 36.30
CA VAL A 77 12.33 -3.83 35.39
C VAL A 77 13.10 -5.14 35.34
N ASP A 78 12.53 -6.19 35.91
CA ASP A 78 13.17 -7.50 35.98
C ASP A 78 13.38 -8.06 34.55
N ASP A 79 14.61 -8.52 34.30
CA ASP A 79 15.10 -9.00 33.01
C ASP A 79 14.35 -10.24 32.46
N THR A 80 13.53 -10.90 33.29
CA THR A 80 12.93 -12.22 33.01
C THR A 80 11.66 -12.19 32.16
N ASP A 81 10.92 -11.07 32.11
CA ASP A 81 9.65 -11.00 31.36
C ASP A 81 9.81 -10.46 29.91
N LEU A 82 11.03 -10.09 29.52
CA LEU A 82 11.31 -9.38 28.26
C LEU A 82 11.78 -10.28 27.11
N ALA A 83 11.96 -11.60 27.31
CA ALA A 83 12.64 -12.43 26.31
C ALA A 83 11.77 -12.82 25.09
N GLY A 84 10.44 -12.85 25.20
CA GLY A 84 9.53 -13.23 24.09
C GLY A 84 8.83 -12.06 23.40
N ASP A 85 8.52 -11.01 24.16
CA ASP A 85 7.64 -9.92 23.74
C ASP A 85 8.42 -8.67 23.23
N VAL A 86 9.75 -8.64 23.34
CA VAL A 86 10.58 -7.50 22.93
C VAL A 86 10.61 -7.30 21.42
N VAL A 87 10.60 -8.36 20.62
CA VAL A 87 10.62 -8.24 19.14
C VAL A 87 9.25 -7.80 18.61
N GLU A 88 8.15 -8.28 19.21
CA GLU A 88 6.80 -7.82 18.86
C GLU A 88 6.56 -6.39 19.33
N ASN A 89 6.96 -6.03 20.55
CA ASN A 89 6.87 -4.66 21.07
C ASN A 89 7.72 -3.68 20.23
N LEU A 90 8.92 -4.05 19.80
CA LEU A 90 9.77 -3.18 18.99
C LEU A 90 9.19 -2.96 17.59
N LYS A 91 8.68 -4.03 16.96
CA LYS A 91 8.00 -3.94 15.66
C LYS A 91 6.73 -3.09 15.76
N SER A 92 5.95 -3.27 16.82
CA SER A 92 4.75 -2.48 17.09
C SER A 92 5.10 -1.01 17.33
N PHE A 93 6.13 -0.75 18.14
CA PHE A 93 6.65 0.59 18.41
C PHE A 93 7.08 1.30 17.11
N PHE A 94 7.95 0.69 16.30
CA PHE A 94 8.37 1.30 15.04
C PHE A 94 7.20 1.55 14.08
N ARG A 95 6.20 0.66 14.04
CA ARG A 95 4.99 0.83 13.24
C ARG A 95 4.08 1.97 13.75
N THR A 96 4.06 2.23 15.05
CA THR A 96 3.35 3.37 15.65
C THR A 96 4.13 4.67 15.50
N MET A 97 5.45 4.58 15.49
CA MET A 97 6.36 5.72 15.44
C MET A 97 6.49 6.34 14.06
N TYR A 98 6.57 5.53 13.02
CA TYR A 98 6.61 6.03 11.65
C TYR A 98 5.19 6.16 11.10
N LYS A 99 4.90 7.29 10.44
CA LYS A 99 3.62 7.48 9.73
C LYS A 99 3.42 6.26 8.81
N LYS A 100 2.26 5.62 8.92
CA LYS A 100 1.87 4.57 7.97
C LYS A 100 1.84 5.22 6.60
N VAL A 101 2.77 4.83 5.72
CA VAL A 101 2.80 5.29 4.33
C VAL A 101 1.51 4.81 3.70
N THR A 102 0.62 5.75 3.40
CA THR A 102 -0.63 5.47 2.71
C THR A 102 -0.40 5.49 1.20
N ASP A 103 -1.30 4.86 0.44
CA ASP A 103 -1.24 4.93 -1.03
C ASP A 103 -1.27 6.40 -1.52
N ALA A 104 -2.01 7.27 -0.81
CA ALA A 104 -2.05 8.70 -1.09
C ALA A 104 -0.70 9.40 -0.89
N ASP A 105 0.06 9.04 0.16
CA ASP A 105 1.41 9.59 0.40
C ASP A 105 2.38 9.18 -0.73
N ILE A 106 2.23 7.96 -1.26
CA ILE A 106 3.03 7.47 -2.40
C ILE A 106 2.69 8.24 -3.67
N GLU A 107 1.40 8.48 -3.92
CA GLU A 107 0.93 9.25 -5.08
C GLU A 107 1.38 10.72 -5.02
N GLU A 108 1.30 11.35 -3.83
CA GLU A 108 1.79 12.71 -3.60
C GLU A 108 3.31 12.81 -3.82
N PHE A 109 4.06 11.84 -3.28
CA PHE A 109 5.50 11.77 -3.51
C PHE A 109 5.84 11.59 -5.00
N GLU A 110 5.14 10.69 -5.70
CA GLU A 110 5.36 10.47 -7.13
C GLU A 110 5.05 11.74 -7.95
N ALA A 111 3.98 12.46 -7.62
CA ALA A 111 3.60 13.71 -8.28
C ALA A 111 4.64 14.82 -8.06
N ASN A 112 5.19 14.91 -6.85
CA ASN A 112 6.19 15.92 -6.50
C ASN A 112 7.59 15.58 -7.02
N TYR A 113 7.93 14.29 -7.12
CA TYR A 113 9.24 13.84 -7.60
C TYR A 113 9.33 13.95 -9.13
N ARG A 114 8.27 13.55 -9.86
CA ARG A 114 8.26 13.60 -11.33
C ARG A 114 8.32 15.04 -11.85
N GLY A 115 9.32 15.31 -12.68
CA GLY A 115 9.60 16.64 -13.25
C GLY A 115 10.38 17.56 -12.33
N SER A 116 10.74 17.11 -11.12
CA SER A 116 11.53 17.91 -10.18
C SER A 116 13.01 17.97 -10.55
N ASP A 117 13.73 18.95 -10.02
CA ASP A 117 15.19 19.05 -10.16
C ASP A 117 15.90 17.88 -9.48
N SER A 118 15.32 17.32 -8.42
CA SER A 118 15.84 16.13 -7.73
C SER A 118 15.87 14.93 -8.66
N GLU A 119 14.79 14.73 -9.42
CA GLU A 119 14.74 13.64 -10.40
C GLU A 119 15.79 13.83 -11.51
N LYS A 120 15.98 15.05 -12.02
CA LYS A 120 17.02 15.33 -13.02
C LYS A 120 18.42 14.97 -12.48
N LYS A 121 18.72 15.36 -11.24
CA LYS A 121 20.00 15.04 -10.58
C LYS A 121 20.19 13.52 -10.43
N ASP A 122 19.19 12.82 -9.92
CA ASP A 122 19.25 11.36 -9.76
C ASP A 122 19.45 10.66 -11.11
N LEU A 123 18.79 11.13 -12.17
CA LEU A 123 18.93 10.62 -13.53
C LEU A 123 20.37 10.75 -14.04
N ILE A 124 20.98 11.92 -13.83
CA ILE A 124 22.36 12.22 -14.22
C ILE A 124 23.35 11.34 -13.43
N ASP A 125 23.14 11.18 -12.13
CA ASP A 125 23.99 10.37 -11.26
C ASP A 125 23.94 8.89 -11.63
N LEU A 126 22.74 8.35 -11.87
CA LEU A 126 22.55 6.98 -12.32
C LEU A 126 23.10 6.77 -13.74
N TYR A 127 22.97 7.76 -14.63
CA TYR A 127 23.57 7.70 -15.96
C TYR A 127 25.09 7.58 -15.88
N ARG A 128 25.74 8.37 -15.00
CA ARG A 128 27.18 8.29 -14.74
C ARG A 128 27.57 6.93 -14.16
N LYS A 129 26.83 6.44 -13.16
CA LYS A 129 27.06 5.14 -12.50
C LYS A 129 26.99 3.97 -13.49
N PHE A 130 26.00 3.98 -14.38
CA PHE A 130 25.76 2.89 -15.34
C PHE A 130 26.29 3.16 -16.75
N LYS A 131 27.05 4.25 -16.95
CA LYS A 131 27.69 4.63 -18.23
C LYS A 131 26.69 4.68 -19.40
N GLY A 132 25.48 5.17 -19.14
CA GLY A 132 24.40 5.27 -20.13
C GLY A 132 23.71 3.96 -20.50
N ASN A 133 23.80 2.93 -19.66
CA ASN A 133 22.95 1.75 -19.78
C ASN A 133 21.56 2.00 -19.17
N MET A 134 20.61 2.34 -20.02
CA MET A 134 19.26 2.74 -19.60
C MET A 134 18.47 1.61 -18.94
N ASN A 135 18.68 0.34 -19.31
CA ASN A 135 17.96 -0.77 -18.67
C ASN A 135 18.31 -0.88 -17.17
N LYS A 136 19.60 -0.71 -16.83
CA LYS A 136 20.04 -0.71 -15.42
C LYS A 136 19.60 0.54 -14.68
N LEU A 137 19.58 1.68 -15.38
CA LEU A 137 19.09 2.94 -14.86
C LEU A 137 17.62 2.83 -14.47
N PHE A 138 16.74 2.36 -15.37
CA PHE A 138 15.31 2.17 -15.07
C PHE A 138 15.06 1.22 -13.91
N CYS A 139 15.86 0.15 -13.75
CA CYS A 139 15.74 -0.74 -12.59
C CYS A 139 16.11 -0.07 -11.25
N SER A 140 16.91 0.99 -11.28
CA SER A 140 17.41 1.66 -10.07
C SER A 140 16.71 3.00 -9.81
N MET A 141 16.09 3.59 -10.82
CA MET A 141 15.46 4.91 -10.76
C MET A 141 14.07 4.84 -10.11
N LEU A 142 13.84 5.71 -9.12
CA LEU A 142 12.55 5.85 -8.46
C LEU A 142 11.48 6.35 -9.43
N CYS A 143 10.24 5.91 -9.22
CA CYS A 143 9.05 6.36 -9.96
C CYS A 143 9.17 6.28 -11.50
N SER A 144 10.04 5.40 -12.01
CA SER A 144 10.31 5.26 -13.45
C SER A 144 9.54 4.10 -14.07
N ASP A 145 9.02 4.29 -15.28
CA ASP A 145 8.47 3.24 -16.13
C ASP A 145 9.07 3.37 -17.54
N PRO A 146 9.79 2.34 -18.03
CA PRO A 146 10.37 2.37 -19.37
C PRO A 146 9.38 2.70 -20.49
N LYS A 147 8.09 2.37 -20.35
CA LYS A 147 7.10 2.64 -21.41
C LYS A 147 6.61 4.09 -21.41
N LEU A 148 6.55 4.72 -20.24
CA LEU A 148 5.99 6.08 -20.09
C LEU A 148 7.09 7.15 -20.08
N ASP A 149 8.22 6.84 -19.44
CA ASP A 149 9.27 7.83 -19.15
C ASP A 149 10.42 7.83 -20.15
N SER A 150 10.49 6.87 -21.09
CA SER A 150 11.61 6.79 -22.05
C SER A 150 11.81 8.08 -22.85
N HIS A 151 10.75 8.71 -23.36
CA HIS A 151 10.89 9.96 -24.10
C HIS A 151 11.32 11.12 -23.19
N ARG A 152 10.70 11.24 -22.02
CA ARG A 152 11.02 12.31 -21.06
C ARG A 152 12.46 12.23 -20.54
N PHE A 153 12.93 11.04 -20.20
CA PHE A 153 14.31 10.81 -19.79
C PHE A 153 15.30 11.03 -20.93
N LYS A 154 14.90 10.71 -22.16
CA LYS A 154 15.70 11.06 -23.34
C LYS A 154 15.84 12.58 -23.47
N ASP A 155 14.75 13.33 -23.39
CA ASP A 155 14.78 14.79 -23.51
C ASP A 155 15.65 15.43 -22.42
N MET A 156 15.52 14.96 -21.16
CA MET A 156 16.35 15.44 -20.04
C MET A 156 17.85 15.11 -20.21
N LEU A 157 18.17 13.91 -20.69
CA LEU A 157 19.56 13.51 -20.91
C LEU A 157 20.16 14.20 -22.13
N ASP A 158 19.39 14.39 -23.19
CA ASP A 158 19.81 15.13 -24.39
C ASP A 158 20.07 16.60 -24.04
N GLU A 159 19.23 17.22 -23.19
CA GLU A 159 19.46 18.56 -22.63
C GLU A 159 20.76 18.61 -21.82
N ALA A 160 20.99 17.66 -20.91
CA ALA A 160 22.21 17.59 -20.10
C ALA A 160 23.47 17.30 -20.93
N ILE A 161 23.37 16.53 -22.02
CA ILE A 161 24.47 16.28 -22.96
C ILE A 161 24.75 17.54 -23.77
N ALA A 162 23.72 18.25 -24.24
CA ALA A 162 23.85 19.51 -24.97
C ALA A 162 24.47 20.61 -24.10
N ALA A 163 24.12 20.66 -22.81
CA ALA A 163 24.74 21.53 -21.82
C ALA A 163 26.19 21.14 -21.47
N GLY A 164 26.66 19.97 -21.91
CA GLY A 164 28.01 19.47 -21.65
C GLY A 164 28.22 18.84 -20.27
N GLU A 165 27.16 18.66 -19.48
CA GLU A 165 27.21 18.04 -18.16
C GLU A 165 27.42 16.52 -18.23
N LEU A 166 27.01 15.89 -19.34
CA LEU A 166 27.11 14.46 -19.56
C LEU A 166 27.82 14.11 -20.86
N LYS A 167 28.64 13.06 -20.82
CA LYS A 167 29.26 12.47 -22.01
C LYS A 167 28.33 11.45 -22.63
N GLU A 168 28.08 11.60 -23.92
CA GLU A 168 27.25 10.69 -24.69
C GLU A 168 27.92 9.30 -24.82
N SER A 169 27.22 8.25 -24.40
CA SER A 169 27.75 6.88 -24.46
C SER A 169 27.22 6.10 -25.67
N LYS A 170 27.97 5.11 -26.15
CA LYS A 170 27.52 4.23 -27.25
C LYS A 170 26.25 3.46 -26.89
N ALA A 171 26.07 3.11 -25.62
CA ALA A 171 24.87 2.42 -25.14
C ALA A 171 23.65 3.36 -25.17
N TYR A 172 23.85 4.62 -24.75
CA TYR A 172 22.82 5.65 -24.81
C TYR A 172 22.38 5.94 -26.25
N LYS A 173 23.33 6.14 -27.19
CA LYS A 173 23.02 6.33 -28.63
C LYS A 173 22.08 5.28 -29.19
N LYS A 174 22.38 4.00 -28.91
CA LYS A 174 21.56 2.87 -29.38
C LYS A 174 20.17 2.90 -28.77
N TRP A 175 20.06 3.26 -27.48
CA TRP A 175 18.78 3.37 -26.80
C TRP A 175 17.98 4.58 -27.30
N ALA A 176 18.59 5.76 -27.42
CA ALA A 176 17.95 6.99 -27.88
C ALA A 176 17.36 6.85 -29.29
N LYS A 177 18.01 6.07 -30.17
CA LYS A 177 17.49 5.69 -31.49
C LYS A 177 16.23 4.82 -31.39
N LYS A 178 16.26 3.79 -30.53
CA LYS A 178 15.09 2.93 -30.30
C LYS A 178 13.91 3.72 -29.74
N VAL A 179 14.17 4.67 -28.84
CA VAL A 179 13.12 5.52 -28.26
C VAL A 179 12.51 6.45 -29.30
N SER A 180 13.30 7.04 -30.21
CA SER A 180 12.72 7.86 -31.29
C SER A 180 11.83 7.06 -32.25
N GLU A 181 12.03 5.74 -32.36
CA GLU A 181 11.20 4.86 -33.18
C GLU A 181 9.90 4.45 -32.45
N MET A 182 9.85 4.59 -31.12
CA MET A 182 8.66 4.30 -30.32
C MET A 182 7.65 5.45 -30.38
N LYS A 183 6.36 5.12 -30.34
CA LYS A 183 5.30 6.12 -30.29
C LYS A 183 5.31 6.81 -28.91
N PRO A 184 5.28 8.15 -28.86
CA PRO A 184 5.24 8.86 -27.59
C PRO A 184 3.96 8.53 -26.83
N PRO A 185 4.03 8.33 -25.51
CA PRO A 185 2.87 7.99 -24.69
C PRO A 185 1.87 9.15 -24.62
N THR A 186 0.57 8.83 -24.63
CA THR A 186 -0.54 9.80 -24.63
C THR A 186 -0.59 10.69 -23.39
N SER A 187 0.04 10.28 -22.28
CA SER A 187 0.15 11.05 -21.05
C SER A 187 1.46 10.68 -20.33
N PRO A 188 2.56 11.40 -20.58
CA PRO A 188 3.88 11.04 -20.03
C PRO A 188 3.96 11.16 -18.51
N LEU A 189 3.25 12.15 -17.93
CA LEU A 189 3.34 12.47 -16.51
C LEU A 189 2.36 11.67 -15.65
N ARG A 190 1.19 11.32 -16.19
CA ARG A 190 0.13 10.61 -15.46
C ARG A 190 0.23 9.11 -15.71
N ARG A 191 0.64 8.34 -14.69
CA ARG A 191 0.32 6.91 -14.68
C ARG A 191 -1.20 6.80 -14.68
N LYS A 192 -1.77 5.97 -15.55
CA LYS A 192 -3.17 5.55 -15.35
C LYS A 192 -3.19 4.94 -13.95
N GLY A 193 -3.82 5.62 -13.00
CA GLY A 193 -4.09 5.03 -11.69
C GLY A 193 -4.69 3.65 -11.94
N LYS A 194 -4.33 2.67 -11.09
CA LYS A 194 -5.07 1.39 -11.06
C LYS A 194 -6.53 1.77 -11.20
N SER A 195 -7.18 1.32 -12.27
CA SER A 195 -8.62 1.53 -12.45
C SER A 195 -9.22 1.15 -11.12
N ASN A 196 -9.78 2.13 -10.42
CA ASN A 196 -10.35 1.93 -9.10
C ASN A 196 -11.23 0.68 -9.27
N LYS A 197 -10.83 -0.46 -8.69
CA LYS A 197 -11.76 -1.56 -8.57
C LYS A 197 -12.77 -0.96 -7.63
N GLN A 198 -13.85 -0.45 -8.22
CA GLN A 198 -14.93 0.18 -7.48
C GLN A 198 -15.19 -0.73 -6.27
N PRO A 199 -15.22 -0.18 -5.05
CA PRO A 199 -15.37 -1.00 -3.85
C PRO A 199 -16.58 -1.89 -4.10
N GLU A 200 -16.52 -3.17 -3.73
CA GLU A 200 -17.58 -4.14 -4.07
C GLU A 200 -18.98 -3.67 -3.64
N SER A 201 -19.07 -2.72 -2.70
CA SER A 201 -20.28 -1.97 -2.36
C SER A 201 -20.98 -1.32 -3.56
N ASP A 202 -20.23 -0.75 -4.52
CA ASP A 202 -20.78 -0.14 -5.73
C ASP A 202 -21.32 -1.20 -6.70
N LEU A 203 -20.67 -2.37 -6.78
CA LEU A 203 -21.17 -3.51 -7.54
C LEU A 203 -22.48 -4.08 -6.95
N PHE A 204 -22.56 -4.20 -5.63
CA PHE A 204 -23.80 -4.59 -4.94
C PHE A 204 -24.92 -3.57 -5.15
N ALA A 205 -24.61 -2.27 -5.09
CA ALA A 205 -25.56 -1.20 -5.37
C ALA A 205 -26.10 -1.28 -6.81
N ILE A 206 -25.22 -1.45 -7.80
CA ILE A 206 -25.59 -1.60 -9.21
C ILE A 206 -26.43 -2.87 -9.44
N ILE A 207 -26.11 -4.00 -8.79
CA ILE A 207 -26.90 -5.23 -8.88
C ILE A 207 -28.29 -5.05 -8.26
N SER A 208 -28.37 -4.36 -7.12
CA SER A 208 -29.63 -4.04 -6.45
C SER A 208 -30.50 -3.11 -7.31
N GLN A 209 -29.91 -2.06 -7.88
CA GLN A 209 -30.59 -1.13 -8.78
C GLN A 209 -31.15 -1.86 -10.02
N ARG A 210 -30.36 -2.71 -10.68
CA ARG A 210 -30.84 -3.53 -11.82
C ARG A 210 -31.90 -4.56 -11.44
N ARG A 211 -31.98 -4.99 -10.17
CA ARG A 211 -33.06 -5.85 -9.67
C ARG A 211 -34.33 -5.05 -9.46
N ASN A 212 -34.25 -3.84 -8.91
CA ASN A 212 -35.40 -2.94 -8.77
C ASN A 212 -35.93 -2.49 -10.13
N GLU A 213 -35.07 -2.06 -11.06
CA GLU A 213 -35.50 -1.71 -12.42
C GLU A 213 -36.20 -2.88 -13.14
N ARG A 214 -35.76 -4.12 -12.88
CA ARG A 214 -36.43 -5.31 -13.41
C ARG A 214 -37.78 -5.56 -12.74
N LYS A 215 -37.91 -5.32 -11.43
CA LYS A 215 -39.20 -5.38 -10.71
C LYS A 215 -40.15 -4.30 -11.22
N ASP A 216 -39.72 -3.06 -11.32
CA ASP A 216 -40.56 -1.95 -11.78
C ASP A 216 -41.03 -2.17 -13.23
N ARG A 217 -40.13 -2.65 -14.11
CA ARG A 217 -40.52 -3.07 -15.46
C ARG A 217 -41.48 -4.25 -15.46
N PHE A 218 -41.29 -5.22 -14.56
CA PHE A 218 -42.18 -6.37 -14.44
C PHE A 218 -43.57 -5.95 -13.93
N ASP A 219 -43.64 -5.11 -12.91
CA ASP A 219 -44.91 -4.61 -12.35
C ASP A 219 -45.65 -3.71 -13.34
N SER A 220 -44.92 -2.90 -14.11
CA SER A 220 -45.49 -2.12 -15.21
C SER A 220 -46.02 -3.02 -16.33
N MET A 221 -45.28 -4.07 -16.71
CA MET A 221 -45.76 -5.07 -17.67
C MET A 221 -46.96 -5.85 -17.14
N PHE A 222 -46.95 -6.23 -15.85
CA PHE A 222 -48.03 -6.97 -15.21
C PHE A 222 -49.29 -6.11 -15.10
N SER A 223 -49.16 -4.84 -14.70
CA SER A 223 -50.26 -3.88 -14.67
C SER A 223 -50.85 -3.65 -16.06
N SER A 224 -50.02 -3.57 -17.10
CA SER A 224 -50.47 -3.54 -18.50
C SER A 224 -51.21 -4.82 -18.90
N LEU A 225 -50.73 -5.99 -18.47
CA LEU A 225 -51.37 -7.28 -18.72
C LEU A 225 -52.72 -7.39 -18.01
N VAL A 226 -52.79 -7.02 -16.73
CA VAL A 226 -54.02 -7.00 -15.94
C VAL A 226 -55.02 -6.01 -16.51
N SER A 227 -54.56 -4.84 -16.98
CA SER A 227 -55.45 -3.88 -17.63
C SER A 227 -55.98 -4.40 -18.97
N LYS A 228 -55.20 -5.21 -19.70
CA LYS A 228 -55.56 -5.73 -21.02
C LYS A 228 -56.39 -7.02 -20.97
N TYR A 229 -56.23 -7.84 -19.93
CA TYR A 229 -56.85 -9.17 -19.80
C TYR A 229 -57.71 -9.34 -18.53
N GLY A 230 -57.56 -8.49 -17.52
CA GLY A 230 -58.31 -8.57 -16.24
C GLY A 230 -59.72 -7.96 -16.29
N GLY A 231 -60.18 -7.56 -17.48
CA GLY A 231 -61.50 -6.96 -17.70
C GLY A 231 -62.62 -7.94 -18.05
N ASN A 232 -62.36 -9.26 -18.12
CA ASN A 232 -63.41 -10.26 -18.35
C ASN A 232 -63.58 -11.10 -17.09
N ALA A 233 -64.68 -10.91 -16.38
CA ALA A 233 -65.12 -11.76 -15.28
C ALA A 233 -65.62 -13.10 -15.84
N GLU A 234 -64.72 -13.91 -16.37
CA GLU A 234 -64.93 -15.34 -16.52
C GLU A 234 -64.44 -16.01 -15.24
N SER A 235 -65.34 -16.77 -14.61
CA SER A 235 -65.13 -17.45 -13.32
C SER A 235 -63.77 -18.12 -13.22
N GLU A 236 -63.14 -18.02 -12.05
CA GLU A 236 -61.92 -18.75 -11.73
C GLU A 236 -62.08 -20.22 -12.18
N PRO A 237 -61.14 -20.77 -12.98
CA PRO A 237 -61.19 -22.17 -13.37
C PRO A 237 -61.16 -23.02 -12.11
N THR A 238 -62.00 -24.06 -12.05
CA THR A 238 -62.09 -24.92 -10.87
C THR A 238 -60.73 -25.57 -10.58
N GLU A 239 -60.47 -25.84 -9.30
CA GLU A 239 -59.20 -26.42 -8.80
C GLU A 239 -58.74 -27.65 -9.63
N GLU A 240 -59.70 -28.44 -10.13
CA GLU A 240 -59.43 -29.60 -10.99
C GLU A 240 -58.87 -29.24 -12.37
N GLU A 241 -59.36 -28.17 -13.00
CA GLU A 241 -58.85 -27.69 -14.29
C GLU A 241 -57.44 -27.10 -14.14
N PHE A 242 -57.19 -26.43 -13.01
CA PHE A 242 -55.88 -25.89 -12.67
C PHE A 242 -54.85 -27.00 -12.38
N GLU A 243 -55.22 -28.03 -11.63
CA GLU A 243 -54.38 -29.21 -11.43
C GLU A 243 -54.10 -29.96 -12.75
N ALA A 244 -55.10 -30.10 -13.61
CA ALA A 244 -54.93 -30.74 -14.91
C ALA A 244 -53.97 -29.95 -15.83
N ALA A 245 -54.05 -28.61 -15.81
CA ALA A 245 -53.12 -27.74 -16.53
C ALA A 245 -51.69 -27.86 -15.97
N LYS A 246 -51.54 -27.88 -14.65
CA LYS A 246 -50.23 -28.07 -13.98
C LYS A 246 -49.60 -29.41 -14.33
N ARG A 247 -50.36 -30.51 -14.30
CA ARG A 247 -49.89 -31.85 -14.71
C ARG A 247 -49.48 -31.91 -16.19
N LYS A 248 -50.17 -31.19 -17.08
CA LYS A 248 -49.78 -31.07 -18.50
C LYS A 248 -48.48 -30.28 -18.69
N VAL A 249 -48.22 -29.25 -17.89
CA VAL A 249 -46.98 -28.48 -17.95
C VAL A 249 -45.81 -29.29 -17.37
N GLU A 250 -46.01 -29.98 -16.24
CA GLU A 250 -44.99 -30.82 -15.61
C GLU A 250 -44.60 -32.01 -16.51
N SER A 251 -45.55 -32.65 -17.18
CA SER A 251 -45.27 -33.72 -18.15
C SER A 251 -44.51 -33.22 -19.39
N LYS A 252 -44.80 -32.02 -19.90
CA LYS A 252 -44.01 -31.37 -20.97
C LYS A 252 -42.60 -30.98 -20.51
N LYS A 253 -42.44 -30.59 -19.25
CA LYS A 253 -41.14 -30.25 -18.67
C LYS A 253 -40.28 -31.50 -18.47
N ALA A 254 -40.89 -32.61 -18.05
CA ALA A 254 -40.25 -33.92 -17.93
C ALA A 254 -39.80 -34.47 -19.29
N SER A 255 -40.61 -34.34 -20.35
CA SER A 255 -40.27 -34.81 -21.70
C SER A 255 -39.17 -33.98 -22.38
N ASN A 256 -39.12 -32.67 -22.13
CA ASN A 256 -37.99 -31.84 -22.58
C ASN A 256 -36.70 -32.10 -21.81
N ASN A 257 -36.80 -32.47 -20.52
CA ASN A 257 -35.63 -32.80 -19.72
C ASN A 257 -35.06 -34.20 -20.08
N SER A 258 -35.90 -35.15 -20.48
CA SER A 258 -35.45 -36.46 -21.00
C SER A 258 -34.80 -36.38 -22.38
N LYS A 259 -35.27 -35.49 -23.27
CA LYS A 259 -34.61 -35.18 -24.56
C LYS A 259 -33.22 -34.55 -24.37
N ARG A 260 -33.04 -33.72 -23.35
CA ARG A 260 -31.74 -33.10 -23.02
C ARG A 260 -30.72 -34.05 -22.39
N LYS A 261 -31.14 -35.19 -21.85
CA LYS A 261 -30.27 -36.17 -21.18
C LYS A 261 -29.83 -37.33 -22.09
N ARG A 262 -30.24 -37.32 -23.36
CA ARG A 262 -29.90 -38.31 -24.40
C ARG A 262 -29.08 -37.73 -25.57
N GLN A 263 -28.56 -36.51 -25.42
CA GLN A 263 -27.50 -35.94 -26.26
C GLN A 263 -26.20 -35.86 -25.47
#